data_AF-A0A2N2JQ16-F1
#
_entry.id   AF-A0A2N2JQ16-F1
#
_cell.length_a   1.000
_cell.length_b   1.000
_cell.length_c   1.000
_cell.angle_alpha   90.00
_cell.angle_beta   90.00
_cell.angle_gamma   90.00
#
_symmetry.space_group_name_H-M   'P 1'
#
loop_
_entity.id
_entity.type
_entity.pdbx_description
1 polymer ?
#
loop_
_entity_poly.entity_id
_entity_poly.type
_entity_poly.pdbx_seq_one_letter_code
_entity_poly.pdbx_strand_id
1 'polypeptide(L)'
;MSHDPSFGALARAPFPQQISAIDRTVAGGDPTLTAQLLAVLAALPDHEPLAHAVRALGHAGALARPEVSAALRAALATVPDTGAQRVLRGLDRSELPPAALRPVADAVAHALETLPLARLGALCLMDRWLKNADRARRDALRDGAVASCVAALDAAAPDAIDAIDDATLVRVPGARFAALEAHAAARGQDDPWRRRRERFTRDVLTLLRDAPRSLSQANAEELLSRRVYTDPGHFLVELLQNAEDAGATTFRVTIAEDGVTAWHDGAPFDARDVVGVLSIGQTTKSADQIGFFGVGFKSVYEICERPQVYSDLFRFEIADIAIPRPLDSRPPSDDPDGGTLLVLPFRQPRDPAHTPANLVARALAVPPETLLTLQNLRRLDVRGGDVARRVARQDDAERHVVSLVVSAGADGGDAPADTRRYAVAAGHFAYDGPRRELSRAMTTRSLVAIALDGAGAPVPLPADAPTIFSHLPTGERSGLRFVVHGHFDVPVDRERLDLESPWNRWGLARAGDLLAQAAEQLAATANPAALDGLLDVLPLPRELRHPAYEELAAAAHP
;
A
#
# COMPACT_ATOMS: atom_id res chain seq x y z
N MET A 1 13.71 -38.42 35.12
CA MET A 1 14.26 -38.62 33.76
C MET A 1 15.14 -37.42 33.46
N SER A 2 16.44 -37.68 33.30
CA SER A 2 17.48 -36.66 33.07
C SER A 2 17.10 -35.78 31.86
N HIS A 3 16.95 -34.47 32.07
CA HIS A 3 16.87 -33.49 30.99
C HIS A 3 18.22 -33.50 30.28
N ASP A 4 18.26 -34.01 29.05
CA ASP A 4 19.36 -33.73 28.13
C ASP A 4 19.29 -32.23 27.79
N PRO A 5 20.28 -31.41 28.20
CA PRO A 5 20.33 -29.99 27.86
C PRO A 5 20.64 -29.77 26.37
N SER A 6 21.00 -30.83 25.62
CA SER A 6 21.12 -30.75 24.18
C SER A 6 19.74 -30.94 23.55
N PHE A 7 19.17 -29.86 23.00
CA PHE A 7 18.00 -29.96 22.12
C PHE A 7 18.31 -30.72 20.81
N GLY A 8 19.39 -31.51 20.74
CA GLY A 8 19.80 -32.28 19.56
C GLY A 8 18.81 -33.39 19.18
N ALA A 9 17.97 -33.85 20.10
CA ALA A 9 16.85 -34.73 19.79
C ALA A 9 15.62 -33.99 19.22
N LEU A 10 15.48 -32.69 19.51
CA LEU A 10 14.31 -31.89 19.14
C LEU A 10 14.14 -31.80 17.61
N ALA A 11 15.24 -31.61 16.89
CA ALA A 11 15.26 -31.55 15.42
C ALA A 11 14.66 -32.80 14.74
N ARG A 12 14.71 -33.95 15.42
CA ARG A 12 14.23 -35.25 14.90
C ARG A 12 12.89 -35.67 15.50
N ALA A 13 12.38 -34.94 16.48
CA ALA A 13 11.11 -35.25 17.11
C ALA A 13 9.94 -34.87 16.18
N PRO A 14 8.82 -35.62 16.18
CA PRO A 14 7.58 -35.20 15.54
C PRO A 14 7.12 -33.83 16.04
N PHE A 15 6.50 -33.03 15.17
CA PHE A 15 6.08 -31.65 15.48
C PHE A 15 5.30 -31.51 16.81
N PRO A 16 4.29 -32.36 17.16
CA PRO A 16 3.62 -32.25 18.46
C PRO A 16 4.54 -32.43 19.67
N GLN A 17 5.58 -33.26 19.53
CA GLN A 17 6.58 -33.46 20.59
C GLN A 17 7.55 -32.29 20.66
N GLN A 18 7.87 -31.66 19.53
CA GLN A 18 8.64 -30.41 19.51
C GLN A 18 7.90 -29.30 20.24
N ILE A 19 6.61 -29.11 19.93
CA ILE A 19 5.75 -28.14 20.62
C ILE A 19 5.68 -28.42 22.11
N SER A 20 5.43 -29.68 22.51
CA SER A 20 5.40 -30.07 23.92
C SER A 20 6.72 -29.81 24.65
N ALA A 21 7.86 -29.96 23.98
CA ALA A 21 9.16 -29.66 24.56
C ALA A 21 9.40 -28.15 24.69
N ILE A 22 9.02 -27.37 23.67
CA ILE A 22 9.07 -25.90 23.70
C ILE A 22 8.23 -25.38 24.87
N ASP A 23 6.97 -25.81 24.98
CA ASP A 23 6.06 -25.35 26.02
C ASP A 23 6.59 -25.67 27.42
N ARG A 24 7.18 -26.84 27.63
CA ARG A 24 7.84 -27.20 28.89
C ARG A 24 9.05 -26.31 29.20
N THR A 25 9.89 -26.01 28.21
CA THR A 25 11.06 -25.14 28.40
C THR A 25 10.61 -23.71 28.72
N VAL A 26 9.62 -23.18 28.00
CA VAL A 26 9.07 -21.84 28.23
C VAL A 26 8.43 -21.76 29.62
N ALA A 27 7.64 -22.75 30.02
CA ALA A 27 7.02 -22.83 31.34
C ALA A 27 8.04 -22.96 32.48
N GLY A 28 9.17 -23.64 32.22
CA GLY A 28 10.27 -23.77 33.18
C GLY A 28 10.97 -22.46 33.49
N GLY A 29 10.90 -21.47 32.59
CA GLY A 29 11.33 -20.11 32.87
C GLY A 29 12.84 -19.91 33.05
N ASP A 30 13.70 -20.83 32.64
CA ASP A 30 15.15 -20.65 32.61
C ASP A 30 15.55 -19.85 31.35
N PRO A 31 16.08 -18.61 31.49
CA PRO A 31 16.43 -17.77 30.34
C PRO A 31 17.60 -18.32 29.53
N THR A 32 18.56 -18.99 30.15
CA THR A 32 19.72 -19.58 29.46
C THR A 32 19.29 -20.77 28.62
N LEU A 33 18.50 -21.66 29.19
CA LEU A 33 17.96 -22.82 28.49
C LEU A 33 17.03 -22.39 27.34
N THR A 34 16.24 -21.34 27.55
CA THR A 34 15.38 -20.74 26.51
C THR A 34 16.20 -20.14 25.37
N ALA A 35 17.28 -19.42 25.68
CA ALA A 35 18.17 -18.86 24.67
C ALA A 35 18.82 -19.97 23.81
N GLN A 36 19.26 -21.06 24.44
CA GLN A 36 19.77 -22.24 23.74
C GLN A 36 18.71 -22.90 22.85
N LEU A 37 17.47 -23.00 23.32
CA LEU A 37 16.34 -23.51 22.53
C LEU A 37 16.14 -22.66 21.27
N LEU A 38 16.05 -21.33 21.40
CA LEU A 38 15.86 -20.43 20.26
C LEU A 38 16.97 -20.57 19.22
N ALA A 39 18.22 -20.69 19.66
CA ALA A 39 19.37 -20.91 18.76
C ALA A 39 19.25 -22.23 17.98
N VAL A 40 18.84 -23.30 18.65
CA VAL A 40 18.63 -24.61 17.99
C VAL A 40 17.47 -24.54 17.01
N LEU A 41 16.35 -23.93 17.39
CA LEU A 41 15.17 -23.79 16.53
C LEU A 41 15.45 -22.91 15.30
N ALA A 42 16.27 -21.87 15.43
CA ALA A 42 16.68 -21.01 14.32
C ALA A 42 17.59 -21.71 13.31
N ALA A 43 18.30 -22.76 13.72
CA ALA A 43 19.12 -23.58 12.84
C ALA A 43 18.32 -24.66 12.10
N LEU A 44 17.05 -24.89 12.44
CA LEU A 44 16.21 -25.89 11.78
C LEU A 44 15.71 -25.39 10.41
N PRO A 45 15.58 -26.28 9.41
CA PRO A 45 14.94 -25.92 8.14
C PRO A 45 13.44 -25.55 8.29
N ASP A 46 12.73 -26.23 9.20
CA ASP A 46 11.36 -25.89 9.57
C ASP A 46 11.36 -24.86 10.69
N HIS A 47 10.83 -23.68 10.40
CA HIS A 47 10.81 -22.53 11.30
C HIS A 47 9.47 -22.35 12.02
N GLU A 48 8.47 -23.22 11.81
CA GLU A 48 7.23 -23.16 12.60
C GLU A 48 7.46 -23.42 14.10
N PRO A 49 8.34 -24.35 14.53
CA PRO A 49 8.69 -24.50 15.94
C PRO A 49 9.28 -23.22 16.55
N LEU A 50 10.15 -22.52 15.82
CA LEU A 50 10.68 -21.22 16.25
C LEU A 50 9.55 -20.20 16.39
N ALA A 51 8.68 -20.10 15.40
CA ALA A 51 7.53 -19.19 15.43
C ALA A 51 6.62 -19.47 16.65
N HIS A 52 6.37 -20.75 16.96
CA HIS A 52 5.64 -21.15 18.15
C HIS A 52 6.35 -20.74 19.44
N ALA A 53 7.66 -21.00 19.56
CA ALA A 53 8.44 -20.62 20.73
C ALA A 53 8.38 -19.11 21.01
N VAL A 54 8.52 -18.28 19.98
CA VAL A 54 8.42 -16.82 20.12
C VAL A 54 7.03 -16.39 20.58
N ARG A 55 5.95 -16.99 20.06
CA ARG A 55 4.58 -16.72 20.53
C ARG A 55 4.39 -17.13 22.00
N ALA A 56 4.82 -18.34 22.36
CA ALA A 56 4.71 -18.85 23.73
C ALA A 56 5.48 -17.97 24.72
N LEU A 57 6.69 -17.53 24.36
CA LEU A 57 7.48 -16.58 25.15
C LEU A 57 6.80 -15.21 25.27
N GLY A 58 6.10 -14.78 24.22
CA GLY A 58 5.29 -13.56 24.23
C GLY A 58 4.15 -13.64 25.24
N HIS A 59 3.38 -14.74 25.24
CA HIS A 59 2.32 -14.97 26.23
C HIS A 59 2.85 -15.10 27.65
N ALA A 60 4.04 -15.70 27.82
CA ALA A 60 4.70 -15.81 29.12
C ALA A 60 5.40 -14.51 29.59
N GLY A 61 5.42 -13.45 28.78
CA GLY A 61 6.13 -12.20 29.09
C GLY A 61 7.66 -12.36 29.20
N ALA A 62 8.24 -13.41 28.62
CA ALA A 62 9.65 -13.77 28.78
C ALA A 62 10.56 -13.21 27.69
N LEU A 63 10.02 -12.66 26.59
CA LEU A 63 10.78 -12.11 25.48
C LEU A 63 11.70 -10.94 25.86
N ALA A 64 11.35 -10.19 26.91
CA ALA A 64 12.12 -9.03 27.38
C ALA A 64 13.36 -9.41 28.21
N ARG A 65 13.54 -10.69 28.57
CA ARG A 65 14.71 -11.14 29.34
C ARG A 65 15.98 -10.98 28.49
N PRO A 66 17.10 -10.50 29.04
CA PRO A 66 18.30 -10.17 28.26
C PRO A 66 18.82 -11.31 27.38
N GLU A 67 18.91 -12.52 27.93
CA GLU A 67 19.42 -13.71 27.23
C GLU A 67 18.48 -14.14 26.09
N VAL A 68 17.17 -14.07 26.35
CA VAL A 68 16.13 -14.42 25.37
C VAL A 68 16.06 -13.39 24.24
N SER A 69 16.13 -12.10 24.58
CA SER A 69 16.15 -11.00 23.61
C SER A 69 17.39 -11.06 22.70
N ALA A 70 18.57 -11.35 23.29
CA ALA A 70 19.80 -11.54 22.54
C ALA A 70 19.71 -12.76 21.60
N ALA A 71 19.16 -13.88 22.07
CA ALA A 71 18.95 -15.06 21.25
C ALA A 71 17.94 -14.83 20.12
N LEU A 72 16.86 -14.07 20.37
CA LEU A 72 15.90 -13.68 19.34
C LEU A 72 16.54 -12.82 18.24
N ARG A 73 17.39 -11.84 18.63
CA ARG A 73 18.15 -11.02 17.66
C ARG A 73 19.05 -11.88 16.79
N ALA A 74 19.82 -12.78 17.40
CA ALA A 74 20.68 -13.71 16.69
C ALA A 74 19.88 -14.65 15.76
N ALA A 75 18.71 -15.14 16.22
CA ALA A 75 17.82 -15.96 15.41
C ALA A 75 17.33 -15.19 14.17
N LEU A 76 16.77 -13.99 14.34
CA LEU A 76 16.27 -13.18 13.22
C LEU A 76 17.37 -12.78 12.22
N ALA A 77 18.61 -12.61 12.68
CA ALA A 77 19.74 -12.31 11.82
C ALA A 77 20.18 -13.52 10.95
N THR A 78 19.93 -14.74 11.41
CA THR A 78 20.45 -15.98 10.79
C THR A 78 19.42 -16.74 9.97
N VAL A 79 18.15 -16.74 10.37
CA VAL A 79 17.09 -17.44 9.63
C VAL A 79 16.95 -16.88 8.21
N PRO A 80 16.65 -17.70 7.19
CA PRO A 80 16.34 -17.24 5.84
C PRO A 80 15.05 -16.40 5.81
N ASP A 81 14.81 -15.72 4.69
CA ASP A 81 13.67 -14.81 4.53
C ASP A 81 12.31 -15.50 4.77
N THR A 82 12.18 -16.77 4.37
CA THR A 82 10.99 -17.60 4.64
C THR A 82 10.83 -17.92 6.13
N GLY A 83 11.92 -18.11 6.86
CA GLY A 83 11.93 -18.31 8.32
C GLY A 83 11.52 -17.04 9.06
N ALA A 84 12.09 -15.89 8.67
CA ALA A 84 11.70 -14.59 9.21
C ALA A 84 10.21 -14.31 8.95
N GLN A 85 9.72 -14.59 7.73
CA GLN A 85 8.30 -14.48 7.40
C GLN A 85 7.42 -15.37 8.29
N ARG A 86 7.82 -16.62 8.52
CA ARG A 86 7.07 -17.59 9.33
C ARG A 86 6.92 -17.11 10.77
N VAL A 87 8.01 -16.63 11.38
CA VAL A 87 8.01 -16.09 12.75
C VAL A 87 7.12 -14.85 12.85
N LEU A 88 7.37 -13.85 12.00
CA LEU A 88 6.68 -12.56 12.09
C LEU A 88 5.18 -12.68 11.76
N ARG A 89 4.80 -13.44 10.73
CA ARG A 89 3.39 -13.69 10.38
C ARG A 89 2.64 -14.43 11.48
N GLY A 90 3.32 -15.30 12.23
CA GLY A 90 2.75 -15.97 13.39
C GLY A 90 2.33 -14.98 14.48
N LEU A 91 3.10 -13.90 14.66
CA LEU A 91 2.84 -12.87 15.67
C LEU A 91 1.66 -11.97 15.30
N ASP A 92 1.46 -11.70 14.01
CA ASP A 92 0.32 -10.90 13.53
C ASP A 92 -1.04 -11.51 13.89
N ARG A 93 -1.08 -12.83 14.15
CA ARG A 93 -2.27 -13.62 14.44
C ARG A 93 -2.39 -14.09 15.88
N SER A 94 -1.36 -13.89 16.72
CA SER A 94 -1.26 -14.55 18.02
C SER A 94 -1.94 -13.81 19.18
N GLU A 95 -2.79 -12.82 18.89
CA GLU A 95 -3.49 -12.00 19.89
C GLU A 95 -2.60 -11.44 21.03
N LEU A 96 -1.30 -11.25 20.77
CA LEU A 96 -0.36 -10.80 21.80
C LEU A 96 -0.67 -9.35 22.25
N PRO A 97 -0.44 -9.01 23.53
CA PRO A 97 -0.52 -7.63 23.97
C PRO A 97 0.64 -6.80 23.39
N PRO A 98 0.47 -5.49 23.13
CA PRO A 98 1.53 -4.66 22.55
C PRO A 98 2.85 -4.69 23.32
N ALA A 99 2.80 -4.79 24.65
CA ALA A 99 3.99 -4.89 25.50
C ALA A 99 4.85 -6.12 25.18
N ALA A 100 4.23 -7.24 24.79
CA ALA A 100 4.94 -8.47 24.43
C ALA A 100 5.62 -8.38 23.05
N LEU A 101 5.17 -7.48 22.17
CA LEU A 101 5.76 -7.29 20.84
C LEU A 101 6.98 -6.38 20.87
N ARG A 102 7.15 -5.55 21.91
CA ARG A 102 8.26 -4.58 21.97
C ARG A 102 9.65 -5.20 21.86
N PRO A 103 9.98 -6.32 22.55
CA PRO A 103 11.28 -6.98 22.37
C PRO A 103 11.50 -7.52 20.95
N VAL A 104 10.42 -7.94 20.27
CA VAL A 104 10.49 -8.36 18.86
C VAL A 104 10.74 -7.15 17.97
N ALA A 105 10.06 -6.03 18.21
CA ALA A 105 10.29 -4.77 17.50
C ALA A 105 11.72 -4.25 17.67
N ASP A 106 12.30 -4.37 18.87
CA ASP A 106 13.71 -4.07 19.13
C ASP A 106 14.65 -4.99 18.30
N ALA A 107 14.34 -6.28 18.24
CA ALA A 107 15.14 -7.24 17.49
C ALA A 107 15.06 -7.03 15.97
N VAL A 108 13.87 -6.73 15.46
CA VAL A 108 13.63 -6.37 14.06
C VAL A 108 14.32 -5.05 13.70
N ALA A 109 14.24 -4.03 14.55
CA ALA A 109 14.95 -2.76 14.33
C ALA A 109 16.47 -2.96 14.24
N HIS A 110 17.04 -3.76 15.14
CA HIS A 110 18.46 -4.09 15.09
C HIS A 110 18.85 -4.85 13.81
N ALA A 111 18.02 -5.80 13.37
CA ALA A 111 18.25 -6.51 12.12
C ALA A 111 18.18 -5.56 10.90
N LEU A 112 17.26 -4.60 10.90
CA LEU A 112 17.16 -3.58 9.85
C LEU A 112 18.41 -2.71 9.75
N GLU A 113 19.10 -2.46 10.86
CA GLU A 113 20.34 -1.67 10.91
C GLU A 113 21.58 -2.45 10.46
N THR A 114 21.60 -3.77 10.69
CA THR A 114 22.83 -4.57 10.63
C THR A 114 22.87 -5.61 9.51
N LEU A 115 21.71 -6.02 8.98
CA LEU A 115 21.68 -7.03 7.92
C LEU A 115 22.26 -6.48 6.61
N PRO A 116 23.06 -7.29 5.89
CA PRO A 116 23.67 -6.87 4.63
C PRO A 116 22.64 -6.78 3.50
N LEU A 117 22.98 -6.07 2.43
CA LEU A 117 22.13 -5.94 1.24
C LEU A 117 21.72 -7.30 0.65
N ALA A 118 22.57 -8.32 0.73
CA ALA A 118 22.24 -9.69 0.29
C ALA A 118 20.98 -10.29 0.96
N ARG A 119 20.51 -9.70 2.07
CA ARG A 119 19.28 -10.04 2.79
C ARG A 119 18.14 -9.04 2.52
N LEU A 120 18.12 -8.42 1.35
CA LEU A 120 17.14 -7.39 0.96
C LEU A 120 15.68 -7.83 1.14
N GLY A 121 15.36 -9.10 0.84
CA GLY A 121 14.01 -9.64 1.05
C GLY A 121 13.60 -9.62 2.52
N ALA A 122 14.45 -10.12 3.43
CA ALA A 122 14.24 -10.03 4.88
C ALA A 122 14.16 -8.57 5.36
N LEU A 123 15.04 -7.68 4.90
CA LEU A 123 14.99 -6.25 5.23
C LEU A 123 13.62 -5.63 4.88
N CYS A 124 13.11 -5.89 3.67
CA CYS A 124 11.80 -5.38 3.25
C CYS A 124 10.65 -5.96 4.06
N LEU A 125 10.72 -7.25 4.40
CA LEU A 125 9.72 -7.95 5.21
C LEU A 125 9.68 -7.42 6.64
N MET A 126 10.85 -7.22 7.22
CA MET A 126 11.06 -6.66 8.56
C MET A 126 10.61 -5.19 8.65
N ASP A 127 10.95 -4.35 7.66
CA ASP A 127 10.49 -2.94 7.58
C ASP A 127 8.96 -2.88 7.55
N ARG A 128 8.33 -3.77 6.76
CA ARG A 128 6.87 -3.85 6.70
C ARG A 128 6.25 -4.32 8.01
N TRP A 129 6.78 -5.39 8.60
CA TRP A 129 6.24 -5.89 9.86
C TRP A 129 6.34 -4.80 10.94
N LEU A 130 7.47 -4.09 11.00
CA LEU A 130 7.67 -3.00 11.94
C LEU A 130 6.72 -1.82 11.70
N LYS A 131 6.34 -1.54 10.45
CA LYS A 131 5.32 -0.52 10.12
C LYS A 131 4.00 -0.76 10.85
N ASN A 132 3.62 -2.03 10.97
CA ASN A 132 2.35 -2.44 11.56
C ASN A 132 2.46 -2.66 13.07
N ALA A 133 3.59 -3.20 13.52
CA ALA A 133 3.81 -3.50 14.95
C ALA A 133 4.25 -2.28 15.78
N ASP A 134 5.09 -1.39 15.23
CA ASP A 134 5.67 -0.22 15.91
C ASP A 134 6.07 0.87 14.89
N ARG A 135 5.07 1.59 14.37
CA ARG A 135 5.27 2.62 13.33
C ARG A 135 6.26 3.70 13.77
N ALA A 136 6.16 4.18 15.01
CA ALA A 136 7.03 5.23 15.53
C ALA A 136 8.51 4.82 15.48
N ARG A 137 8.82 3.56 15.82
CA ARG A 137 10.19 3.04 15.73
C ARG A 137 10.66 2.91 14.29
N ARG A 138 9.81 2.43 13.37
CA ARG A 138 10.15 2.40 11.95
C ARG A 138 10.46 3.78 11.41
N ASP A 139 9.66 4.78 11.76
CA ASP A 139 9.87 6.16 11.32
C ASP A 139 11.17 6.74 11.89
N ALA A 140 11.48 6.47 13.16
CA ALA A 140 12.77 6.84 13.76
C ALA A 140 13.98 6.22 13.05
N LEU A 141 13.91 4.95 12.62
CA LEU A 141 14.97 4.31 11.83
C LEU A 141 15.17 4.97 10.46
N ARG A 142 14.07 5.38 9.82
CA ARG A 142 14.10 6.06 8.53
C ARG A 142 14.68 7.46 8.65
N ASP A 143 14.25 8.21 9.66
CA ASP A 143 14.79 9.55 9.94
C ASP A 143 16.28 9.48 10.32
N GLY A 144 16.67 8.47 11.11
CA GLY A 144 18.07 8.19 11.42
C GLY A 144 18.91 7.92 10.16
N ALA A 145 18.40 7.11 9.22
CA ALA A 145 19.10 6.85 7.96
C ALA A 145 19.27 8.11 7.10
N VAL A 146 18.25 8.98 7.04
CA VAL A 146 18.35 10.27 6.36
C VAL A 146 19.36 11.18 7.05
N ALA A 147 19.37 11.23 8.38
CA ALA A 147 20.33 12.01 9.16
C ALA A 147 21.77 11.53 8.95
N SER A 148 22.00 10.21 8.85
CA SER A 148 23.31 9.66 8.51
C SER A 148 23.77 10.10 7.11
N CYS A 149 22.87 10.13 6.13
CA CYS A 149 23.20 10.63 4.79
C CYS A 149 23.55 12.13 4.83
N VAL A 150 22.77 12.94 5.54
CA VAL A 150 23.04 14.37 5.75
C VAL A 150 24.40 14.59 6.40
N ALA A 151 24.72 13.84 7.47
CA ALA A 151 26.00 13.95 8.16
C ALA A 151 27.19 13.59 7.26
N ALA A 152 27.05 12.56 6.42
CA ALA A 152 28.08 12.19 5.44
C ALA A 152 28.30 13.28 4.37
N LEU A 153 27.21 13.91 3.90
CA LEU A 153 27.26 15.05 2.97
C LEU A 153 27.90 16.28 3.61
N ASP A 154 27.63 16.53 4.90
CA ASP A 154 28.19 17.65 5.68
C ASP A 154 29.68 17.48 5.97
N ALA A 155 30.14 16.24 6.20
CA ALA A 155 31.51 15.96 6.63
C ALA A 155 32.57 16.38 5.60
N ALA A 156 32.21 16.43 4.30
CA ALA A 156 33.09 16.78 3.18
C ALA A 156 34.42 16.01 3.13
N ALA A 157 34.54 14.89 3.85
CA ALA A 157 35.69 14.00 3.78
C ALA A 157 35.60 13.15 2.50
N PRO A 158 36.72 12.84 1.81
CA PRO A 158 36.72 12.20 0.49
C PRO A 158 35.89 10.91 0.41
N ASP A 159 35.86 10.12 1.48
CA ASP A 159 35.22 8.80 1.51
C ASP A 159 33.92 8.76 2.34
N ALA A 160 33.48 9.89 2.93
CA ALA A 160 32.33 9.88 3.85
C ALA A 160 31.04 9.39 3.19
N ILE A 161 30.81 9.81 1.94
CA ILE A 161 29.64 9.41 1.14
C ILE A 161 29.74 7.95 0.72
N ASP A 162 30.94 7.51 0.32
CA ASP A 162 31.18 6.12 -0.07
C ASP A 162 31.11 5.15 1.13
N ALA A 163 31.34 5.63 2.36
CA ALA A 163 31.22 4.87 3.60
C ALA A 163 29.77 4.68 4.09
N ILE A 164 28.78 5.35 3.50
CA ILE A 164 27.37 5.10 3.80
C ILE A 164 27.07 3.65 3.40
N ASP A 165 26.66 2.81 4.34
CA ASP A 165 26.32 1.41 4.05
C ASP A 165 25.01 1.28 3.25
N ASP A 166 24.86 0.16 2.53
CA ASP A 166 23.65 -0.09 1.73
C ASP A 166 22.40 -0.26 2.59
N ALA A 167 22.53 -0.79 3.81
CA ALA A 167 21.40 -0.96 4.72
C ALA A 167 20.77 0.40 5.06
N THR A 168 21.58 1.44 5.22
CA THR A 168 21.16 2.83 5.41
C THR A 168 20.37 3.31 4.20
N LEU A 169 20.88 3.12 2.98
CA LEU A 169 20.19 3.52 1.76
C LEU A 169 18.88 2.75 1.51
N VAL A 170 18.80 1.45 1.89
CA VAL A 170 17.53 0.68 1.86
C VAL A 170 16.46 1.31 2.77
N ARG A 171 16.87 1.90 3.91
CA ARG A 171 15.94 2.53 4.85
C ARG A 171 15.46 3.90 4.39
N VAL A 172 16.24 4.64 3.59
CA VAL A 172 15.87 5.97 3.08
C VAL A 172 14.61 5.90 2.19
N PRO A 173 13.51 6.56 2.55
CA PRO A 173 12.31 6.63 1.69
C PRO A 173 12.56 7.41 0.41
N GLY A 174 11.96 6.95 -0.69
CA GLY A 174 12.05 7.61 -2.00
C GLY A 174 11.77 9.11 -1.96
N ALA A 175 10.73 9.52 -1.21
CA ALA A 175 10.34 10.91 -1.00
C ALA A 175 11.43 11.81 -0.37
N ARG A 176 12.49 11.24 0.21
CA ARG A 176 13.59 11.98 0.85
C ARG A 176 14.77 12.22 -0.09
N PHE A 177 14.84 11.56 -1.24
CA PHE A 177 15.99 11.69 -2.15
C PHE A 177 16.12 13.08 -2.76
N ALA A 178 15.01 13.72 -3.18
CA ALA A 178 15.07 15.08 -3.74
C ALA A 178 15.67 16.10 -2.74
N ALA A 179 15.29 16.00 -1.46
CA ALA A 179 15.86 16.85 -0.42
C ALA A 179 17.36 16.56 -0.17
N LEU A 180 17.77 15.28 -0.20
CA LEU A 180 19.18 14.89 -0.08
C LEU A 180 20.01 15.35 -1.28
N GLU A 181 19.46 15.32 -2.49
CA GLU A 181 20.11 15.83 -3.69
C GLU A 181 20.31 17.35 -3.64
N ALA A 182 19.27 18.10 -3.23
CA ALA A 182 19.39 19.53 -3.01
C ALA A 182 20.44 19.86 -1.93
N HIS A 183 20.48 19.06 -0.86
CA HIS A 183 21.47 19.19 0.22
C HIS A 183 22.89 18.89 -0.25
N ALA A 184 23.07 17.86 -1.07
CA ALA A 184 24.36 17.51 -1.68
C ALA A 184 24.85 18.61 -2.62
N ALA A 185 23.98 19.14 -3.48
CA ALA A 185 24.29 20.24 -4.38
C ALA A 185 24.70 21.51 -3.61
N ALA A 186 24.02 21.82 -2.50
CA ALA A 186 24.37 22.95 -1.64
C ALA A 186 25.78 22.84 -1.00
N ARG A 187 26.40 21.65 -1.05
CA ARG A 187 27.74 21.36 -0.51
C ARG A 187 28.77 21.03 -1.59
N GLY A 188 28.40 21.09 -2.87
CA GLY A 188 29.26 20.65 -3.98
C GLY A 188 29.57 19.14 -3.92
N GLN A 189 28.65 18.35 -3.35
CA GLN A 189 28.76 16.90 -3.17
C GLN A 189 27.81 16.12 -4.11
N ASP A 190 27.22 16.81 -5.07
CA ASP A 190 26.26 16.30 -6.06
C ASP A 190 26.82 15.12 -6.87
N ASP A 191 28.04 15.24 -7.38
CA ASP A 191 28.72 14.18 -8.15
C ASP A 191 29.03 12.92 -7.30
N PRO A 192 29.72 13.01 -6.14
CA PRO A 192 29.92 11.87 -5.25
C PRO A 192 28.62 11.22 -4.78
N TRP A 193 27.62 12.02 -4.40
CA TRP A 193 26.31 11.55 -3.97
C TRP A 193 25.60 10.77 -5.07
N ARG A 194 25.56 11.31 -6.29
CA ARG A 194 24.98 10.64 -7.46
C ARG A 194 25.66 9.29 -7.72
N ARG A 195 27.00 9.25 -7.75
CA ARG A 195 27.76 8.01 -7.97
C ARG A 195 27.47 6.94 -6.90
N ARG A 196 27.35 7.34 -5.62
CA ARG A 196 27.01 6.41 -4.53
C ARG A 196 25.63 5.79 -4.70
N ARG A 197 24.62 6.60 -5.08
CA ARG A 197 23.25 6.13 -5.32
C ARG A 197 23.14 5.27 -6.59
N GLU A 198 23.88 5.61 -7.65
CA GLU A 198 23.96 4.80 -8.87
C GLU A 198 24.55 3.42 -8.60
N ARG A 199 25.61 3.34 -7.79
CA ARG A 199 26.20 2.07 -7.32
C ARG A 199 25.16 1.25 -6.55
N PHE A 200 24.53 1.85 -5.54
CA PHE A 200 23.47 1.20 -4.75
C PHE A 200 22.34 0.65 -5.63
N THR A 201 21.84 1.46 -6.56
CA THR A 201 20.75 1.08 -7.47
C THR A 201 21.16 -0.11 -8.34
N ARG A 202 22.38 -0.08 -8.90
CA ARG A 202 22.93 -1.18 -9.69
C ARG A 202 23.06 -2.46 -8.87
N ASP A 203 23.51 -2.36 -7.63
CA ASP A 203 23.71 -3.51 -6.74
C ASP A 203 22.36 -4.12 -6.33
N VAL A 204 21.34 -3.31 -6.06
CA VAL A 204 19.95 -3.77 -5.82
C VAL A 204 19.40 -4.52 -7.04
N LEU A 205 19.49 -3.95 -8.25
CA LEU A 205 18.98 -4.60 -9.45
C LEU A 205 19.75 -5.89 -9.77
N THR A 206 21.07 -5.90 -9.57
CA THR A 206 21.91 -7.09 -9.77
C THR A 206 21.54 -8.20 -8.78
N LEU A 207 21.42 -7.87 -7.50
CA LEU A 207 21.02 -8.82 -6.47
C LEU A 207 19.67 -9.47 -6.78
N LEU A 208 18.68 -8.68 -7.18
CA LEU A 208 17.34 -9.18 -7.46
C LEU A 208 17.25 -9.97 -8.77
N ARG A 209 18.08 -9.63 -9.77
CA ARG A 209 18.21 -10.41 -11.02
C ARG A 209 18.87 -11.76 -10.77
N ASP A 210 19.89 -11.80 -9.93
CA ASP A 210 20.73 -12.98 -9.73
C ASP A 210 20.15 -13.93 -8.66
N ALA A 211 19.05 -13.57 -8.00
CA ALA A 211 18.34 -14.41 -7.04
C ALA A 211 17.43 -15.44 -7.76
N PRO A 212 17.79 -16.74 -7.81
CA PRO A 212 17.00 -17.74 -8.53
C PRO A 212 15.66 -17.99 -7.82
N ARG A 213 14.54 -17.82 -8.55
CA ARG A 213 13.24 -18.29 -8.06
C ARG A 213 13.13 -19.80 -8.25
N SER A 214 12.46 -20.46 -7.32
CA SER A 214 12.07 -21.86 -7.51
C SER A 214 11.09 -22.00 -8.68
N LEU A 215 11.18 -23.10 -9.44
CA LEU A 215 10.28 -23.39 -10.56
C LEU A 215 8.79 -23.35 -10.15
N SER A 216 8.46 -23.82 -8.95
CA SER A 216 7.11 -23.78 -8.41
C SER A 216 6.62 -22.36 -8.12
N GLN A 217 7.52 -21.49 -7.64
CA GLN A 217 7.20 -20.08 -7.42
C GLN A 217 6.97 -19.37 -8.75
N ALA A 218 7.84 -19.53 -9.74
CA ALA A 218 7.67 -18.94 -11.07
C ALA A 218 6.33 -19.34 -11.71
N ASN A 219 5.96 -20.63 -11.63
CA ASN A 219 4.68 -21.12 -12.16
C ASN A 219 3.46 -20.57 -11.39
N ALA A 220 3.53 -20.50 -10.06
CA ALA A 220 2.45 -19.93 -9.25
C ALA A 220 2.24 -18.44 -9.57
N GLU A 221 3.32 -17.72 -9.80
CA GLU A 221 3.33 -16.31 -10.14
C GLU A 221 2.74 -16.02 -11.54
N GLU A 222 3.11 -16.84 -12.52
CA GLU A 222 2.52 -16.80 -13.85
C GLU A 222 1.02 -17.12 -13.82
N LEU A 223 0.61 -18.13 -13.02
CA LEU A 223 -0.80 -18.48 -12.88
C LEU A 223 -1.62 -17.39 -12.16
N LEU A 224 -1.07 -16.79 -11.09
CA LEU A 224 -1.75 -15.75 -10.32
C LEU A 224 -1.84 -14.43 -11.09
N SER A 225 -0.79 -14.01 -11.79
CA SER A 225 -0.82 -12.80 -12.63
C SER A 225 -1.81 -12.90 -13.79
N ARG A 226 -2.16 -14.12 -14.23
CA ARG A 226 -3.07 -14.36 -15.36
C ARG A 226 -4.52 -14.68 -14.99
N ARG A 227 -4.82 -15.03 -13.74
CA ARG A 227 -6.14 -15.57 -13.34
C ARG A 227 -6.88 -14.80 -12.24
N VAL A 228 -6.23 -13.83 -11.59
CA VAL A 228 -6.83 -13.15 -10.41
C VAL A 228 -7.77 -12.02 -10.81
N TYR A 229 -7.67 -11.48 -12.03
CA TYR A 229 -8.47 -10.35 -12.48
C TYR A 229 -9.26 -10.69 -13.74
N THR A 230 -10.57 -10.45 -13.69
CA THR A 230 -11.51 -10.78 -14.75
C THR A 230 -12.01 -9.56 -15.52
N ASP A 231 -11.65 -8.33 -15.10
CA ASP A 231 -12.07 -7.08 -15.76
C ASP A 231 -10.91 -6.44 -16.56
N PRO A 232 -11.00 -6.34 -17.91
CA PRO A 232 -9.97 -5.82 -18.83
C PRO A 232 -9.46 -4.37 -18.66
N GLY A 233 -9.72 -3.72 -17.51
CA GLY A 233 -9.26 -2.37 -17.20
C GLY A 233 -8.82 -2.19 -15.75
N HIS A 234 -8.76 -3.27 -14.97
CA HIS A 234 -8.45 -3.22 -13.54
C HIS A 234 -7.06 -2.65 -13.27
N PHE A 235 -6.09 -2.86 -14.17
CA PHE A 235 -4.75 -2.32 -14.00
C PHE A 235 -4.70 -0.79 -13.92
N LEU A 236 -5.59 -0.06 -14.61
CA LEU A 236 -5.62 1.41 -14.56
C LEU A 236 -5.91 1.93 -13.15
N VAL A 237 -6.84 1.26 -12.48
CA VAL A 237 -7.26 1.50 -11.09
C VAL A 237 -6.11 1.21 -10.13
N GLU A 238 -5.39 0.11 -10.33
CA GLU A 238 -4.21 -0.24 -9.53
C GLU A 238 -3.05 0.74 -9.72
N LEU A 239 -2.81 1.23 -10.95
CA LEU A 239 -1.79 2.25 -11.21
C LEU A 239 -2.15 3.60 -10.59
N LEU A 240 -3.42 4.00 -10.62
CA LEU A 240 -3.92 5.20 -9.95
C LEU A 240 -3.71 5.12 -8.43
N GLN A 241 -3.99 3.95 -7.82
CA GLN A 241 -3.70 3.71 -6.40
C GLN A 241 -2.22 3.81 -6.09
N ASN A 242 -1.35 3.24 -6.94
CA ASN A 242 0.10 3.32 -6.71
C ASN A 242 0.59 4.78 -6.75
N ALA A 243 0.01 5.63 -7.61
CA ALA A 243 0.29 7.06 -7.62
C ALA A 243 -0.18 7.75 -6.33
N GLU A 244 -1.40 7.47 -5.87
CA GLU A 244 -1.92 7.98 -4.58
C GLU A 244 -1.04 7.56 -3.40
N ASP A 245 -0.62 6.30 -3.37
CA ASP A 245 0.23 5.69 -2.34
C ASP A 245 1.63 6.34 -2.31
N ALA A 246 2.13 6.77 -3.47
CA ALA A 246 3.36 7.53 -3.62
C ALA A 246 3.19 9.02 -3.27
N GLY A 247 1.98 9.47 -2.91
CA GLY A 247 1.68 10.87 -2.58
C GLY A 247 1.63 11.78 -3.79
N ALA A 248 1.31 11.24 -4.98
CA ALA A 248 1.18 12.04 -6.20
C ALA A 248 0.02 13.04 -6.10
N THR A 249 0.20 14.21 -6.71
CA THR A 249 -0.87 15.20 -6.91
C THR A 249 -1.47 15.13 -8.30
N THR A 250 -0.70 14.62 -9.27
CA THR A 250 -1.12 14.45 -10.66
C THR A 250 -0.83 13.01 -11.12
N PHE A 251 -1.84 12.38 -11.73
CA PHE A 251 -1.69 11.12 -12.46
C PHE A 251 -2.12 11.31 -13.91
N ARG A 252 -1.29 10.86 -14.86
CA ARG A 252 -1.60 10.85 -16.28
C ARG A 252 -1.51 9.43 -16.84
N VAL A 253 -2.48 9.06 -17.65
CA VAL A 253 -2.42 7.85 -18.48
C VAL A 253 -2.62 8.21 -19.95
N THR A 254 -1.73 7.69 -20.80
CA THR A 254 -1.82 7.82 -22.25
C THR A 254 -1.91 6.42 -22.86
N ILE A 255 -2.99 6.16 -23.59
CA ILE A 255 -3.20 4.91 -24.32
C ILE A 255 -2.93 5.20 -25.80
N ALA A 256 -1.83 4.64 -26.32
CA ALA A 256 -1.43 4.73 -27.71
C ALA A 256 -1.75 3.43 -28.46
N GLU A 257 -1.38 3.34 -29.73
CA GLU A 257 -1.55 2.11 -30.51
C GLU A 257 -0.59 0.99 -30.05
N ASP A 258 0.63 1.33 -29.64
CA ASP A 258 1.69 0.37 -29.33
C ASP A 258 1.81 0.03 -27.84
N GLY A 259 1.13 0.78 -26.96
CA GLY A 259 1.11 0.50 -25.54
C GLY A 259 0.39 1.54 -24.71
N VAL A 260 0.57 1.43 -23.39
CA VAL A 260 0.10 2.38 -22.40
C VAL A 260 1.29 3.01 -21.69
N THR A 261 1.27 4.32 -21.48
CA THR A 261 2.16 4.99 -20.53
C THR A 261 1.36 5.55 -19.37
N ALA A 262 1.90 5.42 -18.16
CA ALA A 262 1.32 6.02 -16.96
C ALA A 262 2.40 6.80 -16.22
N TRP A 263 2.13 8.08 -15.94
CA TRP A 263 3.05 8.98 -15.26
C TRP A 263 2.42 9.59 -14.02
N HIS A 264 3.21 9.76 -12.96
CA HIS A 264 2.82 10.54 -11.79
C HIS A 264 3.99 11.31 -11.17
N ASP A 265 3.66 12.38 -10.45
CA ASP A 265 4.60 13.27 -9.75
C ASP A 265 4.88 12.88 -8.29
N GLY A 266 4.32 11.75 -7.83
CA GLY A 266 4.60 11.19 -6.51
C GLY A 266 6.06 10.81 -6.28
N ALA A 267 6.35 10.33 -5.06
CA ALA A 267 7.68 9.94 -4.63
C ALA A 267 8.36 8.97 -5.63
N PRO A 268 9.67 9.15 -5.89
CA PRO A 268 10.41 8.20 -6.71
C PRO A 268 10.57 6.87 -5.98
N PHE A 269 10.89 5.80 -6.72
CA PHE A 269 11.11 4.48 -6.17
C PHE A 269 12.31 4.46 -5.21
N ASP A 270 12.15 3.74 -4.10
CA ASP A 270 13.26 3.24 -3.30
C ASP A 270 13.45 1.71 -3.48
N ALA A 271 14.47 1.14 -2.84
CA ALA A 271 14.79 -0.28 -2.99
C ALA A 271 13.63 -1.21 -2.57
N ARG A 272 12.78 -0.78 -1.63
CA ARG A 272 11.63 -1.56 -1.18
C ARG A 272 10.51 -1.55 -2.22
N ASP A 273 10.35 -0.46 -2.97
CA ASP A 273 9.39 -0.39 -4.07
C ASP A 273 9.77 -1.33 -5.21
N VAL A 274 11.08 -1.41 -5.53
CA VAL A 274 11.62 -2.38 -6.51
C VAL A 274 11.32 -3.82 -6.09
N VAL A 275 11.59 -4.18 -4.83
CA VAL A 275 11.24 -5.51 -4.28
C VAL A 275 9.73 -5.75 -4.36
N GLY A 276 8.94 -4.73 -4.05
CA GLY A 276 7.47 -4.76 -4.08
C GLY A 276 6.91 -5.08 -5.46
N VAL A 277 7.39 -4.42 -6.52
CA VAL A 277 6.87 -4.65 -7.89
C VAL A 277 7.37 -5.96 -8.50
N LEU A 278 8.49 -6.50 -8.04
CA LEU A 278 9.04 -7.76 -8.54
C LEU A 278 8.44 -8.99 -7.84
N SER A 279 8.03 -8.88 -6.58
CA SER A 279 7.64 -10.04 -5.76
C SER A 279 6.12 -10.28 -5.73
N ILE A 280 5.69 -11.55 -5.74
CA ILE A 280 4.29 -11.94 -5.50
C ILE A 280 4.15 -12.48 -4.08
N GLY A 281 3.05 -12.12 -3.41
CA GLY A 281 2.81 -12.54 -2.02
C GLY A 281 3.68 -11.85 -0.96
N GLN A 282 4.63 -11.02 -1.37
CA GLN A 282 5.45 -10.16 -0.51
C GLN A 282 4.91 -8.73 -0.45
N THR A 283 3.65 -8.43 -0.75
CA THR A 283 3.07 -7.14 -0.35
C THR A 283 1.72 -7.41 0.30
N THR A 284 1.66 -7.32 1.63
CA THR A 284 0.44 -6.87 2.28
C THR A 284 0.58 -5.35 2.34
N LYS A 285 -0.15 -4.64 1.46
CA LYS A 285 -0.26 -3.19 1.55
C LYS A 285 -0.77 -2.82 2.96
N SER A 286 -0.44 -1.62 3.43
CA SER A 286 -0.83 -1.18 4.79
C SER A 286 -2.32 -1.32 5.04
N ALA A 287 -2.67 -1.41 6.32
CA ALA A 287 -3.97 -1.05 6.89
C ALA A 287 -4.81 -0.07 6.04
N ASP A 288 -4.20 1.03 5.57
CA ASP A 288 -4.86 2.15 4.89
C ASP A 288 -4.94 2.00 3.35
N GLN A 289 -4.67 0.81 2.79
CA GLN A 289 -4.60 0.56 1.35
C GLN A 289 -5.37 -0.71 0.97
N ILE A 290 -6.37 -0.57 0.11
CA ILE A 290 -7.24 -1.69 -0.29
C ILE A 290 -6.75 -2.30 -1.60
N GLY A 291 -5.99 -3.39 -1.47
CA GLY A 291 -5.61 -4.29 -2.54
C GLY A 291 -5.03 -5.58 -1.95
N PHE A 292 -5.53 -6.74 -2.41
CA PHE A 292 -4.97 -8.04 -2.02
C PHE A 292 -3.67 -8.31 -2.77
N PHE A 293 -2.58 -8.49 -2.00
CA PHE A 293 -1.29 -9.04 -2.42
C PHE A 293 -0.52 -8.21 -3.47
N GLY A 294 0.76 -8.54 -3.68
CA GLY A 294 1.65 -7.94 -4.71
C GLY A 294 1.26 -8.30 -6.11
N VAL A 295 -0.04 -8.18 -6.38
CA VAL A 295 -0.81 -8.59 -7.55
C VAL A 295 -1.39 -7.34 -8.21
N GLY A 296 -1.63 -6.26 -7.46
CA GLY A 296 -2.10 -4.98 -7.99
C GLY A 296 -1.26 -4.47 -9.16
N PHE A 297 0.05 -4.32 -8.97
CA PHE A 297 0.96 -4.02 -10.09
C PHE A 297 1.00 -5.14 -11.14
N LYS A 298 0.83 -6.41 -10.76
CA LYS A 298 0.87 -7.53 -11.71
C LYS A 298 -0.33 -7.56 -12.66
N SER A 299 -1.41 -6.83 -12.38
CA SER A 299 -2.50 -6.63 -13.35
C SER A 299 -2.01 -5.99 -14.66
N VAL A 300 -0.91 -5.22 -14.65
CA VAL A 300 -0.33 -4.67 -15.89
C VAL A 300 0.09 -5.77 -16.86
N TYR A 301 0.35 -6.98 -16.34
CA TYR A 301 0.70 -8.08 -17.21
C TYR A 301 -0.44 -8.38 -18.16
N GLU A 302 -1.73 -8.23 -17.81
CA GLU A 302 -2.89 -8.43 -18.71
C GLU A 302 -2.68 -7.85 -20.11
N ILE A 303 -2.08 -6.67 -20.20
CA ILE A 303 -1.82 -5.96 -21.46
C ILE A 303 -0.36 -5.97 -21.92
N CYS A 304 0.59 -6.31 -21.05
CA CYS A 304 2.03 -6.14 -21.29
C CYS A 304 2.84 -7.37 -20.83
N GLU A 305 3.84 -7.80 -21.61
CA GLU A 305 4.73 -8.90 -21.19
C GLU A 305 5.92 -8.42 -20.37
N ARG A 306 6.41 -7.21 -20.66
CA ARG A 306 7.66 -6.67 -20.10
C ARG A 306 7.46 -5.22 -19.71
N PRO A 307 6.83 -4.94 -18.55
CA PRO A 307 6.61 -3.59 -18.10
C PRO A 307 7.94 -2.91 -17.78
N GLN A 308 8.05 -1.63 -18.10
CA GLN A 308 9.24 -0.82 -17.88
C GLN A 308 8.93 0.26 -16.85
N VAL A 309 9.85 0.45 -15.91
CA VAL A 309 9.77 1.42 -14.82
C VAL A 309 10.92 2.41 -14.96
N TYR A 310 10.58 3.70 -14.95
CA TYR A 310 11.52 4.81 -14.92
C TYR A 310 11.16 5.73 -13.76
N SER A 311 11.89 5.62 -12.66
CA SER A 311 11.67 6.41 -11.45
C SER A 311 13.02 6.79 -10.85
N ASP A 312 13.41 8.06 -11.06
CA ASP A 312 14.72 8.57 -10.67
C ASP A 312 15.90 7.72 -11.25
N LEU A 313 16.71 7.11 -10.38
CA LEU A 313 17.84 6.25 -10.77
C LEU A 313 17.43 4.80 -11.01
N PHE A 314 16.24 4.39 -10.55
CA PHE A 314 15.71 3.06 -10.85
C PHE A 314 15.07 3.05 -12.25
N ARG A 315 15.78 2.43 -13.19
CA ARG A 315 15.38 2.29 -14.60
C ARG A 315 15.53 0.85 -15.02
N PHE A 316 14.43 0.13 -15.15
CA PHE A 316 14.46 -1.30 -15.46
C PHE A 316 13.20 -1.78 -16.17
N GLU A 317 13.37 -2.82 -16.97
CA GLU A 317 12.30 -3.64 -17.51
C GLU A 317 12.14 -4.88 -16.63
N ILE A 318 10.93 -5.36 -16.44
CA ILE A 318 10.68 -6.61 -15.72
C ILE A 318 10.52 -7.74 -16.73
N ALA A 319 11.48 -8.65 -16.76
CA ALA A 319 11.44 -9.89 -17.53
C ALA A 319 10.87 -11.03 -16.67
N ASP A 320 10.15 -11.96 -17.29
CA ASP A 320 9.63 -13.18 -16.64
C ASP A 320 8.94 -12.89 -15.28
N ILE A 321 8.16 -11.79 -15.22
CA ILE A 321 7.41 -11.31 -14.05
C ILE A 321 8.27 -10.80 -12.89
N ALA A 322 9.55 -11.16 -12.86
CA ALA A 322 10.32 -11.27 -11.63
C ALA A 322 11.73 -10.69 -11.72
N ILE A 323 12.28 -10.59 -12.93
CA ILE A 323 13.68 -10.37 -13.19
C ILE A 323 13.86 -8.92 -13.65
N PRO A 324 14.49 -8.05 -12.84
CA PRO A 324 14.77 -6.68 -13.26
C PRO A 324 15.95 -6.66 -14.24
N ARG A 325 15.72 -6.13 -15.43
CA ARG A 325 16.75 -5.84 -16.44
C ARG A 325 16.99 -4.33 -16.50
N PRO A 326 18.19 -3.83 -16.15
CA PRO A 326 18.49 -2.40 -16.22
C PRO A 326 18.27 -1.80 -17.61
N LEU A 327 17.85 -0.53 -17.64
CA LEU A 327 17.65 0.29 -18.84
C LEU A 327 18.48 1.57 -18.75
N ASP A 328 19.01 2.05 -19.88
CA ASP A 328 19.93 3.20 -19.89
C ASP A 328 19.19 4.55 -19.70
N SER A 329 18.20 4.82 -20.55
CA SER A 329 17.52 6.11 -20.59
C SER A 329 16.00 5.98 -20.61
N ARG A 330 15.34 6.96 -19.99
CA ARG A 330 13.88 7.16 -20.11
C ARG A 330 13.54 7.49 -21.57
N PRO A 331 12.49 6.89 -22.15
CA PRO A 331 12.06 7.23 -23.49
C PRO A 331 11.52 8.67 -23.53
N PRO A 332 11.59 9.35 -24.68
CA PRO A 332 10.92 10.64 -24.86
C PRO A 332 9.42 10.53 -24.54
N SER A 333 8.88 11.52 -23.83
CA SER A 333 7.47 11.58 -23.45
C SER A 333 7.03 13.04 -23.35
N ASP A 334 5.74 13.31 -23.59
CA ASP A 334 5.12 14.62 -23.31
C ASP A 334 4.89 14.89 -21.81
N ASP A 335 5.28 13.93 -20.97
CA ASP A 335 5.24 14.06 -19.52
C ASP A 335 6.43 14.86 -18.99
N PRO A 336 6.25 15.61 -17.87
CA PRO A 336 7.34 16.34 -17.25
C PRO A 336 8.57 15.46 -16.94
N ASP A 337 9.73 16.10 -16.93
CA ASP A 337 10.95 15.51 -16.40
C ASP A 337 10.77 15.16 -14.91
N GLY A 338 11.35 14.03 -14.50
CA GLY A 338 11.13 13.48 -13.15
C GLY A 338 9.81 12.73 -12.99
N GLY A 339 9.40 12.50 -11.75
CA GLY A 339 8.28 11.62 -11.42
C GLY A 339 8.58 10.15 -11.74
N THR A 340 7.53 9.33 -11.70
CA THR A 340 7.58 7.92 -12.08
C THR A 340 6.83 7.73 -13.39
N LEU A 341 7.51 7.20 -14.40
CA LEU A 341 6.93 6.79 -15.68
C LEU A 341 6.94 5.26 -15.78
N LEU A 342 5.76 4.69 -16.02
CA LEU A 342 5.57 3.31 -16.41
C LEU A 342 5.31 3.26 -17.92
N VAL A 343 6.01 2.38 -18.61
CA VAL A 343 5.79 2.10 -20.04
C VAL A 343 5.38 0.64 -20.18
N LEU A 344 4.22 0.41 -20.76
CA LEU A 344 3.57 -0.89 -20.89
C LEU A 344 3.32 -1.21 -22.37
N PRO A 345 4.34 -1.70 -23.10
CA PRO A 345 4.16 -2.13 -24.48
C PRO A 345 3.12 -3.24 -24.57
N PHE A 346 2.23 -3.18 -25.57
CA PHE A 346 1.24 -4.23 -25.73
C PHE A 346 1.86 -5.57 -26.08
N ARG A 347 1.29 -6.64 -25.52
CA ARG A 347 1.65 -8.01 -25.89
C ARG A 347 1.42 -8.27 -27.38
N GLN A 348 2.18 -9.21 -27.92
CA GLN A 348 1.98 -9.72 -29.28
C GLN A 348 1.78 -11.24 -29.25
N PRO A 349 0.69 -11.78 -29.85
CA PRO A 349 -0.36 -11.06 -30.56
C PRO A 349 -1.26 -10.23 -29.62
N ARG A 350 -1.84 -9.14 -30.14
CA ARG A 350 -2.75 -8.29 -29.36
C ARG A 350 -3.97 -9.10 -28.91
N ASP A 351 -4.38 -8.89 -27.66
CA ASP A 351 -5.61 -9.45 -27.12
C ASP A 351 -6.83 -8.62 -27.60
N PRO A 352 -7.82 -9.23 -28.28
CA PRO A 352 -9.04 -8.55 -28.69
C PRO A 352 -9.83 -7.90 -27.54
N ALA A 353 -9.69 -8.38 -26.30
CA ALA A 353 -10.33 -7.78 -25.13
C ALA A 353 -9.68 -6.43 -24.75
N HIS A 354 -8.38 -6.27 -25.00
CA HIS A 354 -7.55 -5.15 -24.54
C HIS A 354 -7.12 -4.21 -25.68
N THR A 355 -8.02 -3.94 -26.64
CA THR A 355 -7.73 -2.97 -27.71
C THR A 355 -7.53 -1.55 -27.15
N PRO A 356 -6.75 -0.67 -27.81
CA PRO A 356 -6.58 0.72 -27.38
C PRO A 356 -7.93 1.43 -27.16
N ALA A 357 -8.89 1.23 -28.07
CA ALA A 357 -10.23 1.81 -27.95
C ALA A 357 -10.98 1.35 -26.69
N ASN A 358 -10.93 0.05 -26.37
CA ASN A 358 -11.54 -0.48 -25.14
C ASN A 358 -10.87 0.10 -23.89
N LEU A 359 -9.53 0.18 -23.89
CA LEU A 359 -8.77 0.71 -22.76
C LEU A 359 -9.03 2.20 -22.54
N VAL A 360 -9.14 2.99 -23.62
CA VAL A 360 -9.56 4.40 -23.55
C VAL A 360 -10.96 4.51 -22.95
N ALA A 361 -11.92 3.71 -23.43
CA ALA A 361 -13.28 3.72 -22.89
C ALA A 361 -13.31 3.38 -21.39
N ARG A 362 -12.49 2.43 -20.94
CA ARG A 362 -12.35 2.07 -19.51
C ARG A 362 -11.70 3.17 -18.68
N ALA A 363 -10.63 3.79 -19.18
CA ALA A 363 -9.99 4.92 -18.51
C ALA A 363 -10.93 6.13 -18.39
N LEU A 364 -11.76 6.37 -19.41
CA LEU A 364 -12.81 7.39 -19.38
C LEU A 364 -14.02 7.00 -18.52
N ALA A 365 -14.23 5.71 -18.26
CA ALA A 365 -15.30 5.25 -17.36
C ALA A 365 -14.97 5.48 -15.87
N VAL A 366 -13.70 5.74 -15.51
CA VAL A 366 -13.34 6.12 -14.14
C VAL A 366 -14.11 7.41 -13.76
N PRO A 367 -14.98 7.38 -12.74
CA PRO A 367 -15.80 8.52 -12.36
C PRO A 367 -14.94 9.68 -11.83
N PRO A 368 -15.23 10.95 -12.18
CA PRO A 368 -14.58 12.11 -11.58
C PRO A 368 -14.57 12.10 -10.05
N GLU A 369 -15.64 11.58 -9.43
CA GLU A 369 -15.88 11.47 -7.99
C GLU A 369 -14.80 10.66 -7.27
N THR A 370 -14.02 9.87 -8.01
CA THR A 370 -12.81 9.21 -7.51
C THR A 370 -11.83 10.21 -6.88
N LEU A 371 -11.73 11.45 -7.35
CA LEU A 371 -10.85 12.45 -6.72
C LEU A 371 -11.37 12.97 -5.36
N LEU A 372 -12.66 12.77 -5.02
CA LEU A 372 -13.20 13.12 -3.70
C LEU A 372 -12.66 12.18 -2.61
N THR A 373 -12.39 10.94 -2.99
CA THR A 373 -12.08 9.84 -2.06
C THR A 373 -10.58 9.72 -1.81
N LEU A 374 -9.77 10.16 -2.76
CA LEU A 374 -8.32 10.23 -2.67
C LEU A 374 -7.85 11.42 -1.81
N GLN A 375 -6.70 11.27 -1.14
CA GLN A 375 -6.14 12.25 -0.21
C GLN A 375 -5.19 13.22 -0.92
N ASN A 376 -4.33 12.70 -1.81
CA ASN A 376 -3.25 13.46 -2.42
C ASN A 376 -3.58 13.90 -3.85
N LEU A 377 -4.12 12.98 -4.66
CA LEU A 377 -4.40 13.26 -6.07
C LEU A 377 -5.42 14.39 -6.24
N ARG A 378 -5.01 15.42 -6.99
CA ARG A 378 -5.82 16.58 -7.36
C ARG A 378 -6.16 16.63 -8.85
N ARG A 379 -5.39 15.90 -9.68
CA ARG A 379 -5.56 15.91 -11.12
C ARG A 379 -5.41 14.50 -11.71
N LEU A 380 -6.36 14.16 -12.57
CA LEU A 380 -6.37 12.94 -13.41
C LEU A 380 -6.45 13.36 -14.88
N ASP A 381 -5.40 13.05 -15.65
CA ASP A 381 -5.36 13.24 -17.10
C ASP A 381 -5.46 11.87 -17.80
N VAL A 382 -6.42 11.69 -18.70
CA VAL A 382 -6.56 10.51 -19.56
C VAL A 382 -6.45 10.97 -21.01
N ARG A 383 -5.59 10.31 -21.79
CA ARG A 383 -5.39 10.56 -23.23
C ARG A 383 -5.44 9.26 -24.02
N GLY A 384 -6.06 9.27 -25.20
CA GLY A 384 -5.92 8.19 -26.17
C GLY A 384 -6.66 8.46 -27.49
N GLY A 385 -5.97 8.19 -28.60
CA GLY A 385 -6.39 8.65 -29.92
C GLY A 385 -6.61 10.17 -29.92
N ASP A 386 -7.74 10.61 -30.48
CA ASP A 386 -8.14 12.04 -30.51
C ASP A 386 -8.92 12.48 -29.26
N VAL A 387 -9.04 11.62 -28.24
CA VAL A 387 -9.81 11.88 -27.04
C VAL A 387 -8.88 12.15 -25.87
N ALA A 388 -9.16 13.23 -25.13
CA ALA A 388 -8.56 13.47 -23.84
C ALA A 388 -9.61 13.98 -22.84
N ARG A 389 -9.41 13.62 -21.57
CA ARG A 389 -10.20 14.09 -20.44
C ARG A 389 -9.27 14.47 -19.30
N ARG A 390 -9.49 15.65 -18.75
CA ARG A 390 -8.87 16.12 -17.51
C ARG A 390 -9.94 16.25 -16.44
N VAL A 391 -9.65 15.74 -15.25
CA VAL A 391 -10.44 16.00 -14.04
C VAL A 391 -9.52 16.71 -13.05
N ALA A 392 -9.94 17.88 -12.57
CA ALA A 392 -9.22 18.63 -11.54
C ALA A 392 -10.12 18.88 -10.33
N ARG A 393 -9.59 18.63 -9.13
CA ARG A 393 -10.27 18.86 -7.86
C ARG A 393 -9.89 20.22 -7.28
N GLN A 394 -10.90 20.98 -6.88
CA GLN A 394 -10.78 22.28 -6.21
C GLN A 394 -11.59 22.26 -4.92
N ASP A 395 -10.94 22.56 -3.78
CA ASP A 395 -11.57 22.51 -2.46
C ASP A 395 -11.84 23.94 -1.97
N ASP A 396 -13.10 24.23 -1.63
CA ASP A 396 -13.52 25.41 -0.85
C ASP A 396 -13.73 24.97 0.60
N ALA A 397 -12.67 25.13 1.40
CA ALA A 397 -12.65 24.68 2.79
C ALA A 397 -13.61 25.49 3.69
N GLU A 398 -13.87 26.76 3.36
CA GLU A 398 -14.77 27.62 4.15
C GLU A 398 -16.23 27.19 3.98
N ARG A 399 -16.59 26.78 2.76
CA ARG A 399 -17.96 26.33 2.43
C ARG A 399 -18.16 24.83 2.56
N HIS A 400 -17.11 24.07 2.85
CA HIS A 400 -17.11 22.60 2.81
C HIS A 400 -17.59 22.05 1.45
N VAL A 401 -17.27 22.77 0.37
CA VAL A 401 -17.65 22.40 -1.00
C VAL A 401 -16.43 21.96 -1.78
N VAL A 402 -16.53 20.83 -2.47
CA VAL A 402 -15.52 20.38 -3.41
C VAL A 402 -16.09 20.47 -4.83
N SER A 403 -15.31 21.06 -5.73
CA SER A 403 -15.63 21.16 -7.15
C SER A 403 -14.72 20.25 -7.96
N LEU A 404 -15.31 19.48 -8.87
CA LEU A 404 -14.62 18.66 -9.85
C LEU A 404 -14.81 19.29 -11.22
N VAL A 405 -13.73 19.83 -11.78
CA VAL A 405 -13.71 20.47 -13.09
C VAL A 405 -13.31 19.42 -14.12
N VAL A 406 -14.24 19.04 -14.98
CA VAL A 406 -14.07 18.04 -16.03
C VAL A 406 -13.95 18.76 -17.38
N SER A 407 -12.80 18.63 -18.02
CA SER A 407 -12.54 19.17 -19.36
C SER A 407 -12.33 18.03 -20.35
N ALA A 408 -13.00 18.08 -21.50
CA ALA A 408 -12.87 17.09 -22.56
C ALA A 408 -12.43 17.76 -23.87
N GLY A 409 -11.48 17.17 -24.59
CA GLY A 409 -11.02 17.66 -25.90
C GLY A 409 -9.52 17.42 -26.13
N ALA A 410 -9.11 17.40 -27.40
CA ALA A 410 -7.69 17.35 -27.78
C ALA A 410 -6.92 18.54 -27.17
N ASP A 411 -5.65 18.33 -26.79
CA ASP A 411 -4.82 19.31 -26.09
C ASP A 411 -4.95 20.72 -26.73
N GLY A 412 -5.60 21.66 -26.02
CA GLY A 412 -5.72 23.06 -26.44
C GLY A 412 -7.11 23.54 -26.90
N GLY A 413 -8.17 22.73 -26.84
CA GLY A 413 -9.53 23.18 -27.15
C GLY A 413 -10.26 23.85 -25.96
N ASP A 414 -10.85 25.02 -26.19
CA ASP A 414 -11.78 25.76 -25.30
C ASP A 414 -13.15 25.06 -25.15
N ALA A 415 -13.17 23.73 -25.00
CA ALA A 415 -14.41 23.05 -24.66
C ALA A 415 -14.88 23.50 -23.26
N PRO A 416 -16.17 23.84 -23.08
CA PRO A 416 -16.67 24.27 -21.78
C PRO A 416 -16.46 23.16 -20.76
N ALA A 417 -15.82 23.49 -19.64
CA ALA A 417 -15.60 22.55 -18.56
C ALA A 417 -16.92 22.26 -17.82
N ASP A 418 -17.26 20.99 -17.67
CA ASP A 418 -18.34 20.54 -16.79
C ASP A 418 -17.85 20.63 -15.34
N THR A 419 -18.52 21.41 -14.50
CA THR A 419 -18.15 21.59 -13.10
C THR A 419 -19.19 20.94 -12.21
N ARG A 420 -18.78 19.87 -11.51
CA ARG A 420 -19.62 19.16 -10.55
C ARG A 420 -19.27 19.60 -9.14
N ARG A 421 -20.26 19.93 -8.32
CA ARG A 421 -20.05 20.44 -6.96
C ARG A 421 -20.64 19.48 -5.94
N TYR A 422 -19.96 19.33 -4.81
CA TYR A 422 -20.36 18.46 -3.73
C TYR A 422 -20.20 19.16 -2.39
N ALA A 423 -21.21 19.07 -1.52
CA ALA A 423 -21.03 19.31 -0.09
C ALA A 423 -20.39 18.06 0.52
N VAL A 424 -19.29 18.23 1.24
CA VAL A 424 -18.46 17.12 1.71
C VAL A 424 -18.27 17.18 3.22
N ALA A 425 -18.68 16.12 3.91
CA ALA A 425 -18.31 15.86 5.29
C ALA A 425 -17.31 14.70 5.34
N ALA A 426 -16.24 14.85 6.10
CA ALA A 426 -15.22 13.83 6.25
C ALA A 426 -14.67 13.78 7.67
N GLY A 427 -14.29 12.58 8.12
CA GLY A 427 -13.81 12.35 9.47
C GLY A 427 -12.79 11.22 9.53
N HIS A 428 -11.98 11.24 10.59
CA HIS A 428 -11.09 10.14 10.93
C HIS A 428 -11.66 9.42 12.15
N PHE A 429 -11.83 8.11 12.03
CA PHE A 429 -12.45 7.28 13.04
C PHE A 429 -11.49 6.18 13.47
N ALA A 430 -11.42 5.94 14.77
CA ALA A 430 -10.69 4.81 15.36
C ALA A 430 -11.66 3.70 15.71
N TYR A 431 -11.35 2.49 15.26
CA TYR A 431 -12.20 1.33 15.42
C TYR A 431 -12.17 0.81 16.85
N ASP A 432 -13.37 0.66 17.40
CA ASP A 432 -13.67 0.27 18.78
C ASP A 432 -14.28 -1.14 18.88
N GLY A 433 -14.32 -1.88 17.77
CA GLY A 433 -14.82 -3.24 17.71
C GLY A 433 -13.79 -4.35 18.02
N PRO A 434 -14.12 -5.62 17.73
CA PRO A 434 -13.24 -6.76 17.98
C PRO A 434 -11.84 -6.62 17.37
N ARG A 435 -10.83 -7.17 18.04
CA ARG A 435 -9.43 -7.14 17.56
C ARG A 435 -9.30 -7.71 16.14
N ARG A 436 -8.45 -7.07 15.33
CA ARG A 436 -8.11 -7.47 13.96
C ARG A 436 -6.62 -7.86 13.88
N GLU A 437 -6.23 -8.56 12.81
CA GLU A 437 -4.82 -8.85 12.51
C GLU A 437 -3.98 -7.56 12.49
N LEU A 438 -2.72 -7.59 12.95
CA LEU A 438 -1.85 -6.38 13.03
C LEU A 438 -1.70 -5.63 11.70
N SER A 439 -1.82 -6.35 10.58
CA SER A 439 -1.69 -5.78 9.23
C SER A 439 -2.96 -5.05 8.75
N ARG A 440 -4.10 -5.20 9.42
CA ARG A 440 -5.38 -4.57 9.05
C ARG A 440 -5.55 -3.21 9.71
N ALA A 441 -6.32 -2.34 9.06
CA ALA A 441 -6.64 -1.02 9.60
C ALA A 441 -7.41 -1.09 10.92
N MET A 442 -7.00 -0.20 11.83
CA MET A 442 -7.73 0.14 13.05
C MET A 442 -8.26 1.56 13.02
N THR A 443 -7.98 2.30 11.94
CA THR A 443 -8.49 3.65 11.70
C THR A 443 -8.95 3.76 10.26
N THR A 444 -9.97 4.58 10.01
CA THR A 444 -10.43 4.89 8.65
C THR A 444 -10.66 6.38 8.51
N ARG A 445 -10.26 6.95 7.37
CA ARG A 445 -10.82 8.19 6.87
C ARG A 445 -12.11 7.84 6.13
N SER A 446 -13.24 8.34 6.61
CA SER A 446 -14.53 8.22 5.94
C SER A 446 -14.97 9.57 5.40
N LEU A 447 -15.79 9.56 4.36
CA LEU A 447 -16.31 10.75 3.70
C LEU A 447 -17.72 10.49 3.16
N VAL A 448 -18.58 11.48 3.25
CA VAL A 448 -19.86 11.57 2.56
C VAL A 448 -19.82 12.80 1.64
N ALA A 449 -20.27 12.63 0.40
CA ALA A 449 -20.41 13.75 -0.54
C ALA A 449 -21.79 13.78 -1.19
N ILE A 450 -22.48 14.90 -1.04
CA ILE A 450 -23.81 15.17 -1.58
C ILE A 450 -23.65 16.10 -2.79
N ALA A 451 -24.16 15.69 -3.95
CA ALA A 451 -24.06 16.50 -5.17
C ALA A 451 -24.93 17.77 -5.06
N LEU A 452 -24.46 18.87 -5.66
CA LEU A 452 -25.12 20.17 -5.65
C LEU A 452 -25.39 20.66 -7.08
N ASP A 453 -26.54 21.30 -7.29
CA ASP A 453 -26.90 21.94 -8.56
C ASP A 453 -26.21 23.30 -8.76
N GLY A 454 -26.59 24.04 -9.81
CA GLY A 454 -26.11 25.39 -10.13
C GLY A 454 -26.40 26.47 -9.07
N ALA A 455 -27.46 26.30 -8.27
CA ALA A 455 -27.84 27.18 -7.17
C ALA A 455 -27.22 26.77 -5.82
N GLY A 456 -26.57 25.60 -5.76
CA GLY A 456 -26.02 25.04 -4.53
C GLY A 456 -27.04 24.22 -3.73
N ALA A 457 -28.18 23.86 -4.32
CA ALA A 457 -29.16 22.97 -3.71
C ALA A 457 -28.72 21.49 -3.88
N PRO A 458 -28.92 20.62 -2.87
CA PRO A 458 -28.64 19.19 -2.99
C PRO A 458 -29.47 18.52 -4.08
N VAL A 459 -28.85 17.59 -4.81
CA VAL A 459 -29.51 16.79 -5.84
C VAL A 459 -29.10 15.33 -5.74
N PRO A 460 -30.03 14.38 -5.96
CA PRO A 460 -29.71 12.96 -5.91
C PRO A 460 -28.79 12.56 -7.08
N LEU A 461 -27.81 11.72 -6.80
CA LEU A 461 -27.04 11.06 -7.84
C LEU A 461 -27.93 10.11 -8.66
N PRO A 462 -27.63 9.90 -9.96
CA PRO A 462 -28.31 8.91 -10.78
C PRO A 462 -28.31 7.52 -10.14
N ALA A 463 -29.35 6.73 -10.42
CA ALA A 463 -29.55 5.45 -9.74
C ALA A 463 -28.48 4.38 -10.04
N ASP A 464 -27.78 4.54 -11.16
CA ASP A 464 -26.68 3.71 -11.62
C ASP A 464 -25.29 4.29 -11.30
N ALA A 465 -25.23 5.50 -10.73
CA ALA A 465 -23.98 6.11 -10.32
C ALA A 465 -23.31 5.28 -9.21
N PRO A 466 -21.97 5.16 -9.22
CA PRO A 466 -21.26 4.54 -8.11
C PRO A 466 -21.42 5.42 -6.87
N THR A 467 -21.87 4.82 -5.78
CA THR A 467 -22.10 5.53 -4.51
C THR A 467 -21.24 5.01 -3.38
N ILE A 468 -20.74 3.78 -3.45
CA ILE A 468 -19.80 3.25 -2.47
C ILE A 468 -18.40 3.26 -3.05
N PHE A 469 -17.48 3.87 -2.32
CA PHE A 469 -16.07 3.96 -2.68
C PHE A 469 -15.21 3.43 -1.55
N SER A 470 -14.13 2.80 -1.94
CA SER A 470 -13.09 2.34 -1.03
C SER A 470 -11.73 2.63 -1.64
N HIS A 471 -11.28 3.87 -1.42
CA HIS A 471 -10.33 4.65 -2.23
C HIS A 471 -10.79 4.88 -3.67
N LEU A 472 -11.22 3.82 -4.35
CA LEU A 472 -11.72 3.80 -5.72
C LEU A 472 -13.16 3.26 -5.74
N PRO A 473 -13.96 3.54 -6.79
CA PRO A 473 -15.34 3.09 -6.89
C PRO A 473 -15.44 1.56 -6.77
N THR A 474 -16.51 1.08 -6.14
CA THR A 474 -16.86 -0.35 -6.10
C THR A 474 -18.03 -0.65 -7.04
N GLY A 475 -18.23 -1.93 -7.35
CA GLY A 475 -19.41 -2.39 -8.09
C GLY A 475 -20.71 -2.40 -7.26
N GLU A 476 -20.62 -2.11 -5.96
CA GLU A 476 -21.70 -2.25 -5.00
C GLU A 476 -22.92 -1.42 -5.39
N ARG A 477 -24.10 -2.05 -5.30
CA ARG A 477 -25.38 -1.40 -5.63
C ARG A 477 -26.16 -1.21 -4.33
N SER A 478 -25.77 -0.21 -3.54
CA SER A 478 -26.34 0.07 -2.22
C SER A 478 -27.78 0.61 -2.28
N GLY A 479 -28.13 1.34 -3.34
CA GLY A 479 -29.37 2.11 -3.45
C GLY A 479 -29.25 3.56 -2.97
N LEU A 480 -28.10 3.95 -2.41
CA LEU A 480 -27.82 5.34 -2.02
C LEU A 480 -27.86 6.30 -3.22
N ARG A 481 -28.06 7.59 -2.94
CA ARG A 481 -28.07 8.69 -3.92
C ARG A 481 -27.00 9.75 -3.65
N PHE A 482 -26.00 9.40 -2.85
CA PHE A 482 -24.86 10.24 -2.48
C PHE A 482 -23.61 9.35 -2.37
N VAL A 483 -22.42 9.96 -2.40
CA VAL A 483 -21.16 9.22 -2.29
C VAL A 483 -20.87 8.92 -0.83
N VAL A 484 -20.51 7.68 -0.54
CA VAL A 484 -19.95 7.20 0.72
C VAL A 484 -18.58 6.61 0.43
N HIS A 485 -17.59 7.09 1.15
CA HIS A 485 -16.24 6.57 1.13
C HIS A 485 -15.80 6.13 2.52
N GLY A 486 -15.12 5.00 2.58
CA GLY A 486 -14.42 4.52 3.76
C GLY A 486 -13.46 3.40 3.36
N HIS A 487 -12.54 3.04 4.26
CA HIS A 487 -11.71 1.87 4.09
C HIS A 487 -12.58 0.64 4.38
N PHE A 488 -13.18 0.01 3.37
CA PHE A 488 -14.07 -1.14 3.51
C PHE A 488 -13.32 -2.42 3.11
N ASP A 489 -13.58 -3.51 3.84
CA ASP A 489 -13.17 -4.85 3.42
C ASP A 489 -13.98 -5.24 2.18
N VAL A 490 -13.31 -5.37 1.04
CA VAL A 490 -13.90 -5.80 -0.24
C VAL A 490 -13.25 -7.11 -0.72
N PRO A 491 -14.00 -8.00 -1.39
CA PRO A 491 -13.44 -9.14 -2.10
C PRO A 491 -12.56 -8.71 -3.26
N VAL A 492 -11.82 -9.66 -3.84
CA VAL A 492 -10.84 -9.41 -4.91
C VAL A 492 -11.46 -8.75 -6.14
N ASP A 493 -12.68 -9.13 -6.51
CA ASP A 493 -13.42 -8.56 -7.65
C ASP A 493 -13.95 -7.14 -7.39
N ARG A 494 -13.97 -6.68 -6.12
CA ARG A 494 -14.48 -5.38 -5.67
C ARG A 494 -15.92 -5.09 -6.10
N GLU A 495 -16.70 -6.12 -6.43
CA GLU A 495 -18.09 -5.95 -6.88
C GLU A 495 -19.06 -5.74 -5.72
N ARG A 496 -18.72 -6.21 -4.52
CA ARG A 496 -19.59 -6.19 -3.34
C ARG A 496 -18.84 -5.84 -2.07
N LEU A 497 -19.53 -5.37 -1.04
CA LEU A 497 -18.98 -5.25 0.33
C LEU A 497 -19.24 -6.54 1.12
N ASP A 498 -18.32 -6.90 2.01
CA ASP A 498 -18.61 -7.89 3.06
C ASP A 498 -19.45 -7.22 4.16
N LEU A 499 -20.78 -7.25 4.01
CA LEU A 499 -21.72 -6.60 4.93
C LEU A 499 -21.90 -7.37 6.26
N GLU A 500 -21.33 -8.56 6.36
CA GLU A 500 -21.25 -9.33 7.61
C GLU A 500 -20.01 -8.97 8.45
N SER A 501 -19.02 -8.28 7.85
CA SER A 501 -17.83 -7.80 8.55
C SER A 501 -18.18 -6.73 9.60
N PRO A 502 -17.80 -6.92 10.88
CA PRO A 502 -17.97 -5.90 11.92
C PRO A 502 -17.31 -4.55 11.56
N TRP A 503 -16.19 -4.59 10.82
CA TRP A 503 -15.48 -3.41 10.36
C TRP A 503 -16.28 -2.61 9.33
N ASN A 504 -16.91 -3.27 8.36
CA ASN A 504 -17.71 -2.61 7.33
C ASN A 504 -18.98 -2.01 7.91
N ARG A 505 -19.71 -2.74 8.76
CA ARG A 505 -20.89 -2.21 9.46
C ARG A 505 -20.54 -0.98 10.29
N TRP A 506 -19.46 -1.06 11.06
CA TRP A 506 -18.97 0.09 11.82
C TRP A 506 -18.63 1.28 10.91
N GLY A 507 -17.95 1.05 9.78
CA GLY A 507 -17.60 2.10 8.82
C GLY A 507 -18.83 2.76 8.18
N LEU A 508 -19.88 1.97 7.90
CA LEU A 508 -21.17 2.48 7.39
C LEU A 508 -21.92 3.31 8.44
N ALA A 509 -21.90 2.90 9.71
CA ALA A 509 -22.45 3.70 10.80
C ALA A 509 -21.76 5.07 10.92
N ARG A 510 -20.41 5.11 10.83
CA ARG A 510 -19.65 6.37 10.79
C ARG A 510 -19.98 7.24 9.58
N ALA A 511 -20.34 6.64 8.45
CA ALA A 511 -20.83 7.40 7.29
C ALA A 511 -22.21 8.03 7.55
N GLY A 512 -23.06 7.41 8.37
CA GLY A 512 -24.32 8.00 8.84
C GLY A 512 -24.09 9.27 9.66
N ASP A 513 -23.13 9.23 10.59
CA ASP A 513 -22.74 10.41 11.39
C ASP A 513 -22.26 11.57 10.48
N LEU A 514 -21.49 11.26 9.43
CA LEU A 514 -21.04 12.26 8.45
C LEU A 514 -22.16 12.78 7.56
N LEU A 515 -23.16 11.95 7.24
CA LEU A 515 -24.34 12.38 6.49
C LEU A 515 -25.16 13.40 7.28
N ALA A 516 -25.37 13.17 8.58
CA ALA A 516 -26.01 14.15 9.47
C ALA A 516 -25.21 15.46 9.51
N GLN A 517 -23.88 15.38 9.63
CA GLN A 517 -23.02 16.57 9.60
C GLN A 517 -23.15 17.36 8.28
N ALA A 518 -23.15 16.68 7.14
CA ALA A 518 -23.32 17.33 5.83
C ALA A 518 -24.69 18.00 5.70
N ALA A 519 -25.75 17.33 6.20
CA ALA A 519 -27.11 17.87 6.24
C ALA A 519 -27.19 19.14 7.10
N GLU A 520 -26.60 19.15 8.30
CA GLU A 520 -26.55 20.32 9.18
C GLU A 520 -25.83 21.50 8.53
N GLN A 521 -24.69 21.24 7.87
CA GLN A 521 -23.92 22.26 7.15
C GLN A 521 -24.75 22.89 6.03
N LEU A 522 -25.49 22.09 5.27
CA LEU A 522 -26.37 22.56 4.20
C LEU A 522 -27.55 23.35 4.76
N ALA A 523 -28.19 22.88 5.84
CA ALA A 523 -29.30 23.58 6.48
C ALA A 523 -28.91 24.94 7.06
N ALA A 524 -27.67 25.09 7.54
CA ALA A 524 -27.15 26.34 8.08
C ALA A 524 -27.06 27.48 7.03
N THR A 525 -27.11 27.16 5.73
CA THR A 525 -27.10 28.18 4.67
C THR A 525 -28.40 28.98 4.55
N ALA A 526 -29.45 28.61 5.31
CA ALA A 526 -30.78 29.24 5.32
C ALA A 526 -31.47 29.31 3.95
N ASN A 527 -31.06 28.45 3.00
CA ASN A 527 -31.70 28.32 1.70
C ASN A 527 -32.82 27.26 1.76
N PRO A 528 -34.11 27.61 1.59
CA PRO A 528 -35.21 26.64 1.63
C PRO A 528 -35.07 25.51 0.60
N ALA A 529 -34.50 25.80 -0.58
CA ALA A 529 -34.23 24.80 -1.61
C ALA A 529 -33.19 23.76 -1.17
N ALA A 530 -32.36 24.09 -0.17
CA ALA A 530 -31.39 23.15 0.38
C ALA A 530 -32.06 22.06 1.25
N LEU A 531 -33.15 22.39 1.97
CA LEU A 531 -33.88 21.41 2.77
C LEU A 531 -34.70 20.46 1.89
N ASP A 532 -35.43 20.99 0.90
CA ASP A 532 -36.22 20.18 -0.02
C ASP A 532 -35.32 19.21 -0.80
N GLY A 533 -34.20 19.71 -1.34
CA GLY A 533 -33.24 18.87 -2.05
C GLY A 533 -32.57 17.81 -1.16
N LEU A 534 -32.38 18.08 0.14
CA LEU A 534 -31.83 17.09 1.07
C LEU A 534 -32.76 15.88 1.22
N LEU A 535 -34.08 16.12 1.29
CA LEU A 535 -35.07 15.03 1.39
C LEU A 535 -35.06 14.14 0.13
N ASP A 536 -34.83 14.72 -1.04
CA ASP A 536 -34.72 13.98 -2.31
C ASP A 536 -33.44 13.12 -2.41
N VAL A 537 -32.40 13.47 -1.64
CA VAL A 537 -31.13 12.73 -1.59
C VAL A 537 -31.19 11.53 -0.65
N LEU A 538 -32.02 11.58 0.40
CA LEU A 538 -32.13 10.50 1.39
C LEU A 538 -32.91 9.31 0.80
N PRO A 539 -32.32 8.09 0.74
CA PRO A 539 -32.99 6.94 0.16
C PRO A 539 -34.12 6.45 1.07
N LEU A 540 -35.23 6.01 0.47
CA LEU A 540 -36.29 5.33 1.19
C LEU A 540 -35.80 3.92 1.60
N PRO A 541 -36.28 3.35 2.73
CA PRO A 541 -35.87 2.00 3.16
C PRO A 541 -36.04 0.92 2.08
N ARG A 542 -37.12 1.02 1.27
CA ARG A 542 -37.41 0.11 0.15
C ARG A 542 -36.42 0.20 -1.02
N GLU A 543 -35.63 1.27 -1.10
CA GLU A 543 -34.64 1.49 -2.15
C GLU A 543 -33.26 0.92 -1.77
N LEU A 544 -33.04 0.68 -0.48
CA LEU A 544 -31.82 0.08 0.05
C LEU A 544 -31.83 -1.44 -0.20
N ARG A 545 -30.66 -1.98 -0.58
CA ARG A 545 -30.54 -3.40 -0.95
C ARG A 545 -30.15 -4.32 0.21
N HIS A 546 -29.80 -3.77 1.37
CA HIS A 546 -29.34 -4.54 2.53
C HIS A 546 -29.60 -3.79 3.86
N PRO A 547 -29.95 -4.48 4.96
CA PRO A 547 -30.18 -3.86 6.28
C PRO A 547 -28.99 -3.04 6.82
N ALA A 548 -27.76 -3.43 6.49
CA ALA A 548 -26.55 -2.67 6.87
C ALA A 548 -26.55 -1.22 6.34
N TYR A 549 -27.28 -0.93 5.26
CA TYR A 549 -27.46 0.44 4.76
C TYR A 549 -28.62 1.16 5.45
N GLU A 550 -29.58 0.43 6.04
CA GLU A 550 -30.63 1.02 6.88
C GLU A 550 -30.02 1.59 8.17
N GLU A 551 -29.04 0.91 8.75
CA GLU A 551 -28.29 1.41 9.93
C GLU A 551 -27.60 2.75 9.65
N LEU A 552 -27.05 2.94 8.43
CA LEU A 552 -26.47 4.20 7.99
C LEU A 552 -27.54 5.31 7.93
N ALA A 553 -28.70 5.01 7.34
CA ALA A 553 -29.81 5.96 7.25
C ALA A 553 -30.41 6.30 8.63
N ALA A 554 -30.48 5.32 9.53
CA ALA A 554 -30.96 5.51 10.90
C ALA A 554 -30.01 6.38 11.73
N ALA A 555 -28.69 6.20 11.60
CA ALA A 555 -27.69 7.04 12.28
C ALA A 555 -27.74 8.51 11.83
N ALA A 556 -28.29 8.80 10.65
CA ALA A 556 -28.48 10.17 10.15
C ALA A 556 -29.70 10.89 10.77
N HIS A 557 -30.54 10.19 11.53
CA HIS A 557 -31.70 10.72 12.23
C HIS A 557 -31.53 10.54 13.75
N PRO A 558 -30.95 11.51 14.48
CA PRO A 558 -30.81 11.42 15.94
C PRO A 558 -32.15 11.40 16.68
#